data_AF-A0A519XCV4-F1
#
_entry.id   AF-A0A519XCV4-F1
#
_cell.length_a   1.000
_cell.length_b   1.000
_cell.length_c   1.000
_cell.angle_alpha   90.00
_cell.angle_beta   90.00
_cell.angle_gamma   90.00
#
_symmetry.space_group_name_H-M   'P 1'
#
loop_
_entity.id
_entity.type
_entity.pdbx_description
1 polymer ?
#
loop_
_entity_poly.entity_id
_entity_poly.type
_entity_poly.pdbx_seq_one_letter_code
_entity_poly.pdbx_strand_id
1 'polypeptide(L)'
;MIPYTYSLHKIDNPNSFGFDANDYSRFKFGDDSVAKKFGTELADGFIKDFLEDNCVNEQLVVISSPYCFIPTATFAMKNHFVNRLNRWLSENNRVVIQEAKIHRTITYKEDYGELSAEDRLKLIGNDSFHIDKDFLTDKVLLFLDDIKITGSHEKMILKMVKEYGLKNNIFMLYFGELINSSIHPNIENFLNYHQIKTVFDLDPIIKSGNFRFNTRIVKYVLNCDFESFQVFIERQSDAFVEKLYDLSLGNSYHTIDSYLKNLNYLKNYIKNKNYKLI
;
A
#
# COMPACT_ATOMS: atom_id res chain seq x y z
N MET A 1 24.96 -6.10 6.25
CA MET A 1 24.07 -7.28 6.19
C MET A 1 23.32 -7.21 4.87
N ILE A 2 23.22 -8.32 4.15
CA ILE A 2 22.48 -8.38 2.88
C ILE A 2 21.08 -8.92 3.21
N PRO A 3 19.99 -8.20 2.85
CA PRO A 3 18.64 -8.70 3.10
C PRO A 3 18.36 -9.94 2.23
N TYR A 4 17.57 -10.86 2.77
CA TYR A 4 16.99 -11.94 1.98
C TYR A 4 15.82 -11.38 1.17
N THR A 5 15.73 -11.71 -0.11
CA THR A 5 14.57 -11.34 -0.94
C THR A 5 13.79 -12.61 -1.27
N TYR A 6 12.49 -12.56 -1.04
CA TYR A 6 11.55 -13.60 -1.47
C TYR A 6 10.45 -12.95 -2.30
N SER A 7 10.20 -13.49 -3.48
CA SER A 7 9.10 -13.11 -4.35
C SER A 7 8.35 -14.37 -4.77
N LEU A 8 7.03 -14.38 -4.59
CA LEU A 8 6.20 -15.52 -4.97
C LEU A 8 6.18 -15.70 -6.50
N HIS A 9 5.95 -14.59 -7.20
CA HIS A 9 5.91 -14.57 -8.66
C HIS A 9 7.11 -13.83 -9.25
N LYS A 10 7.79 -14.47 -10.20
CA LYS A 10 8.90 -13.88 -10.96
C LYS A 10 8.40 -13.48 -12.34
N ILE A 11 8.42 -12.19 -12.63
CA ILE A 11 7.96 -11.62 -13.90
C ILE A 11 9.17 -11.51 -14.83
N ASP A 12 9.22 -12.38 -15.82
CA ASP A 12 10.22 -12.38 -16.88
C ASP A 12 9.64 -12.03 -18.27
N ASN A 13 8.31 -12.01 -18.39
CA ASN A 13 7.56 -11.77 -19.61
C ASN A 13 6.47 -10.70 -19.37
N PRO A 14 6.36 -9.68 -20.24
CA PRO A 14 5.37 -8.60 -20.06
C PRO A 14 3.91 -9.04 -20.23
N ASN A 15 3.65 -10.27 -20.66
CA ASN A 15 2.30 -10.83 -20.84
C ASN A 15 2.00 -11.98 -19.87
N SER A 16 2.94 -12.34 -18.98
CA SER A 16 2.78 -13.44 -18.03
C SER A 16 3.39 -13.07 -16.69
N PHE A 17 2.52 -12.81 -15.70
CA PHE A 17 2.92 -12.29 -14.38
C PHE A 17 2.94 -13.34 -13.28
N GLY A 18 2.34 -14.51 -13.52
CA GLY A 18 2.04 -15.50 -12.47
C GLY A 18 0.75 -15.22 -11.71
N PHE A 19 0.11 -14.08 -11.94
CA PHE A 19 -1.19 -13.68 -11.39
C PHE A 19 -2.00 -12.90 -12.43
N ASP A 20 -3.30 -12.74 -12.17
CA ASP A 20 -4.21 -12.01 -13.06
C ASP A 20 -4.03 -10.48 -12.91
N ALA A 21 -3.88 -9.77 -14.04
CA ALA A 21 -3.64 -8.33 -14.04
C ALA A 21 -4.88 -7.51 -13.65
N ASN A 22 -6.10 -8.01 -13.90
CA ASN A 22 -7.34 -7.40 -13.41
C ASN A 22 -7.42 -7.52 -11.88
N ASP A 23 -7.10 -8.69 -11.34
CA ASP A 23 -6.99 -8.90 -9.89
C ASP A 23 -6.01 -7.89 -9.28
N TYR A 24 -4.81 -7.74 -9.86
CA TYR A 24 -3.83 -6.78 -9.35
C TYR A 24 -4.33 -5.32 -9.41
N SER A 25 -5.00 -4.94 -10.49
CA SER A 25 -5.63 -3.62 -10.60
C SER A 25 -6.70 -3.42 -9.52
N ARG A 26 -7.63 -4.37 -9.34
CA ARG A 26 -8.67 -4.32 -8.30
C ARG A 26 -8.09 -4.26 -6.89
N PHE A 27 -7.06 -5.06 -6.61
CA PHE A 27 -6.33 -5.05 -5.34
C PHE A 27 -5.83 -3.65 -5.02
N LYS A 28 -5.16 -3.00 -5.98
CA LYS A 28 -4.67 -1.62 -5.84
C LYS A 28 -5.78 -0.61 -5.59
N PHE A 29 -6.99 -0.88 -6.06
CA PHE A 29 -8.18 -0.07 -5.88
C PHE A 29 -9.14 -0.57 -4.79
N GLY A 30 -8.64 -1.39 -3.85
CA GLY A 30 -9.30 -1.61 -2.56
C GLY A 30 -10.17 -2.86 -2.49
N ASP A 31 -10.00 -3.80 -3.41
CA ASP A 31 -10.68 -5.08 -3.34
C ASP A 31 -10.04 -6.02 -2.31
N ASP A 32 -10.63 -6.10 -1.11
CA ASP A 32 -10.12 -6.94 -0.01
C ASP A 32 -10.24 -8.43 -0.31
N SER A 33 -11.13 -8.83 -1.23
CA SER A 33 -11.23 -10.23 -1.64
C SER A 33 -9.97 -10.67 -2.40
N VAL A 34 -9.45 -9.79 -3.27
CA VAL A 34 -8.18 -10.02 -3.95
C VAL A 34 -7.00 -9.87 -2.99
N ALA A 35 -7.03 -8.88 -2.09
CA ALA A 35 -6.01 -8.74 -1.06
C ALA A 35 -5.89 -10.02 -0.19
N LYS A 36 -7.03 -10.66 0.11
CA LYS A 36 -7.07 -11.94 0.81
C LYS A 36 -6.43 -13.06 0.02
N LYS A 37 -6.74 -13.16 -1.27
CA LYS A 37 -6.13 -14.13 -2.18
C LYS A 37 -4.61 -13.97 -2.20
N PHE A 38 -4.12 -12.79 -2.54
CA PHE A 38 -2.68 -12.52 -2.64
C PHE A 38 -1.94 -12.69 -1.32
N GLY A 39 -2.53 -12.24 -0.21
CA GLY A 39 -1.93 -12.38 1.11
C GLY A 39 -1.82 -13.85 1.56
N THR A 40 -2.84 -14.65 1.25
CA THR A 40 -2.85 -16.09 1.56
C THR A 40 -1.84 -16.84 0.69
N GLU A 41 -1.82 -16.58 -0.62
CA GLU A 41 -0.88 -17.19 -1.56
C GLU A 41 0.58 -16.86 -1.21
N LEU A 42 0.87 -15.59 -0.85
CA LEU A 42 2.20 -15.18 -0.42
C LEU A 42 2.63 -15.88 0.87
N ALA A 43 1.71 -16.05 1.83
CA ALA A 43 2.00 -16.77 3.07
C ALA A 43 2.25 -18.26 2.81
N ASP A 44 1.43 -18.91 1.98
CA ASP A 44 1.59 -20.31 1.64
C ASP A 44 2.90 -20.58 0.90
N GLY A 45 3.26 -19.72 -0.06
CA GLY A 45 4.55 -19.80 -0.74
C GLY A 45 5.72 -19.61 0.22
N PHE A 46 5.68 -18.58 1.06
CA PHE A 46 6.76 -18.33 2.02
C PHE A 46 6.89 -19.46 3.06
N ILE A 47 5.78 -20.07 3.48
CA ILE A 47 5.80 -21.23 4.36
C ILE A 47 6.52 -22.40 3.68
N LYS A 48 6.05 -22.77 2.49
CA LYS A 48 6.56 -23.92 1.74
C LYS A 48 8.03 -23.77 1.35
N ASP A 49 8.39 -22.60 0.83
CA ASP A 49 9.71 -22.39 0.24
C ASP A 49 10.78 -22.02 1.29
N PHE A 50 10.36 -21.66 2.52
CA PHE A 50 11.28 -21.19 3.55
C PHE A 50 11.00 -21.79 4.93
N LEU A 51 9.81 -21.59 5.52
CA LEU A 51 9.58 -21.92 6.94
C LEU A 51 9.46 -23.42 7.25
N GLU A 52 9.06 -24.25 6.28
CA GLU A 52 9.01 -25.71 6.46
C GLU A 52 10.41 -26.30 6.67
N ASP A 53 11.39 -25.83 5.88
CA ASP A 53 12.77 -26.34 5.91
C ASP A 53 13.68 -25.56 6.87
N ASN A 54 13.29 -24.35 7.28
CA ASN A 54 14.10 -23.49 8.15
C ASN A 54 13.45 -23.29 9.52
N CYS A 55 14.15 -23.71 10.57
CA CYS A 55 13.72 -23.43 11.93
C CYS A 55 14.10 -21.99 12.31
N VAL A 56 13.15 -21.06 12.16
CA VAL A 56 13.26 -19.72 12.74
C VAL A 56 12.79 -19.78 14.18
N ASN A 57 13.72 -19.57 15.13
CA ASN A 57 13.43 -19.60 16.57
C ASN A 57 13.20 -18.19 17.14
N GLU A 58 13.68 -17.18 16.43
CA GLU A 58 13.51 -15.78 16.77
C GLU A 58 12.08 -15.31 16.51
N GLN A 59 11.62 -14.33 17.29
CA GLN A 59 10.33 -13.70 17.09
C GLN A 59 10.29 -13.03 15.71
N LEU A 60 9.33 -13.43 14.88
CA LEU A 60 9.03 -12.80 13.59
C LEU A 60 8.21 -11.52 13.79
N VAL A 61 8.59 -10.45 13.08
CA VAL A 61 7.82 -9.19 13.00
C VAL A 61 7.49 -8.87 11.56
N VAL A 62 6.20 -8.77 11.24
CA VAL A 62 5.75 -8.31 9.91
C VAL A 62 5.59 -6.80 9.90
N ILE A 63 6.17 -6.16 8.90
CA ILE A 63 6.19 -4.71 8.74
C ILE A 63 5.62 -4.36 7.36
N SER A 64 4.53 -3.61 7.33
CA SER A 64 3.92 -3.13 6.08
C SER A 64 4.69 -1.94 5.50
N SER A 65 4.53 -1.69 4.19
CA SER A 65 5.01 -0.47 3.54
C SER A 65 4.61 0.79 4.32
N PRO A 66 5.48 1.83 4.42
CA PRO A 66 5.20 3.03 5.18
C PRO A 66 3.97 3.79 4.70
N TYR A 67 3.17 4.30 5.63
CA TYR A 67 2.06 5.20 5.35
C TYR A 67 1.84 6.20 6.49
N CYS A 68 1.18 7.32 6.16
CA CYS A 68 0.80 8.35 7.12
C CYS A 68 -0.50 7.93 7.85
N PHE A 69 -1.64 8.51 7.47
CA PHE A 69 -2.95 8.22 8.06
C PHE A 69 -3.71 7.14 7.28
N ILE A 70 -3.79 7.25 5.94
CA ILE A 70 -4.50 6.27 5.10
C ILE A 70 -3.57 5.08 4.76
N PRO A 71 -3.96 3.82 5.04
CA PRO A 71 -3.18 2.64 4.67
C PRO A 71 -2.97 2.45 3.16
N THR A 72 -2.00 1.61 2.79
CA THR A 72 -1.78 1.16 1.41
C THR A 72 -2.64 -0.07 1.06
N ALA A 73 -2.77 -0.43 -0.21
CA ALA A 73 -3.39 -1.69 -0.61
C ALA A 73 -2.65 -2.90 0.00
N THR A 74 -1.31 -2.84 0.01
CA THR A 74 -0.42 -3.80 0.67
C THR A 74 -0.78 -4.03 2.15
N PHE A 75 -1.27 -3.02 2.86
CA PHE A 75 -1.68 -3.21 4.26
C PHE A 75 -2.83 -4.22 4.41
N ALA A 76 -3.80 -4.22 3.49
CA ALA A 76 -4.87 -5.21 3.47
C ALA A 76 -4.32 -6.61 3.17
N MET A 77 -3.44 -6.73 2.17
CA MET A 77 -2.76 -8.00 1.84
C MET A 77 -1.97 -8.55 3.04
N LYS A 78 -1.23 -7.67 3.73
CA LYS A 78 -0.46 -7.99 4.93
C LYS A 78 -1.34 -8.57 6.03
N ASN A 79 -2.54 -8.03 6.27
CA ASN A 79 -3.43 -8.59 7.29
C ASN A 79 -3.79 -10.05 6.99
N HIS A 80 -4.07 -10.36 5.72
CA HIS A 80 -4.38 -11.74 5.32
C HIS A 80 -3.16 -12.65 5.34
N PHE A 81 -1.99 -12.14 4.95
CA PHE A 81 -0.69 -12.83 5.10
C PHE A 81 -0.42 -13.21 6.56
N VAL A 82 -0.52 -12.25 7.49
CA VAL A 82 -0.31 -12.47 8.93
C VAL A 82 -1.33 -13.48 9.47
N ASN A 83 -2.60 -13.34 9.10
CA ASN A 83 -3.64 -14.27 9.54
C ASN A 83 -3.38 -15.71 9.05
N ARG A 84 -2.94 -15.88 7.79
CA ARG A 84 -2.61 -17.20 7.25
C ARG A 84 -1.38 -17.79 7.94
N LEU A 85 -0.32 -16.98 8.08
CA LEU A 85 0.92 -17.40 8.70
C LEU A 85 0.74 -17.75 10.19
N ASN A 86 -0.05 -16.98 10.94
CA ASN A 86 -0.35 -17.27 12.35
C ASN A 86 -1.08 -18.59 12.55
N ARG A 87 -2.00 -18.97 11.64
CA ARG A 87 -2.67 -20.28 11.70
C ARG A 87 -1.64 -21.40 11.58
N TRP A 88 -0.78 -21.34 10.56
CA TRP A 88 0.27 -22.34 10.36
C TRP A 88 1.27 -22.38 11.52
N LEU A 89 1.72 -21.22 12.02
CA LEU A 89 2.64 -21.14 13.16
C LEU A 89 2.02 -21.79 14.41
N SER A 90 0.76 -21.47 14.71
CA SER A 90 0.05 -22.05 15.86
C SER A 90 -0.16 -23.55 15.73
N GLU A 91 -0.50 -24.04 14.53
CA GLU A 91 -0.66 -25.48 14.24
C GLU A 91 0.68 -26.25 14.40
N ASN A 92 1.81 -25.56 14.20
CA ASN A 92 3.15 -26.14 14.32
C ASN A 92 3.85 -25.80 15.65
N ASN A 93 3.10 -25.35 16.67
CA ASN A 93 3.62 -24.97 17.99
C ASN A 93 4.75 -23.91 17.95
N ARG A 94 4.69 -22.98 16.99
CA ARG A 94 5.61 -21.86 16.84
C ARG A 94 4.98 -20.56 17.36
N VAL A 95 5.84 -19.60 17.71
CA VAL A 95 5.40 -18.28 18.19
C VAL A 95 4.75 -17.51 17.04
N VAL A 96 3.58 -16.92 17.30
CA VAL A 96 2.83 -16.13 16.32
C VAL A 96 3.54 -14.81 15.98
N ILE A 97 3.19 -14.26 14.82
CA ILE A 97 3.72 -13.00 14.30
C ILE A 97 3.37 -11.84 15.22
N GLN A 98 4.35 -10.97 15.44
CA GLN A 98 4.15 -9.60 15.91
C GLN A 98 4.12 -8.64 14.73
N GLU A 99 3.51 -7.48 14.89
CA GLU A 99 3.39 -6.49 13.82
C GLU A 99 4.01 -5.16 14.24
N ALA A 100 4.66 -4.48 13.29
CA ALA A 100 5.11 -3.09 13.47
C ALA A 100 4.73 -2.23 12.26
N LYS A 101 4.63 -0.92 12.48
CA LYS A 101 4.34 0.07 11.45
C LYS A 101 5.53 1.01 11.30
N ILE A 102 5.92 1.28 10.06
CA ILE A 102 6.77 2.43 9.74
C ILE A 102 5.87 3.65 9.59
N HIS A 103 6.02 4.60 10.49
CA HIS A 103 5.34 5.88 10.41
C HIS A 103 6.07 6.77 9.41
N ARG A 104 5.34 7.26 8.41
CA ARG A 104 5.85 8.23 7.44
C ARG A 104 5.33 9.62 7.80
N THR A 105 6.24 10.55 8.01
CA THR A 105 5.92 11.98 8.12
C THR A 105 6.24 12.65 6.79
N ILE A 106 5.24 13.31 6.22
CA ILE A 106 5.41 14.12 5.00
C ILE A 106 5.95 15.48 5.46
N THR A 107 7.21 15.76 5.16
CA THR A 107 7.90 16.94 5.72
C THR A 107 7.64 18.23 4.93
N TYR A 108 7.01 18.18 3.74
CA TYR A 108 6.76 19.39 2.94
C TYR A 108 5.34 19.53 2.39
N LYS A 109 4.75 20.68 2.73
CA LYS A 109 3.58 21.36 2.19
C LYS A 109 4.10 22.71 1.69
N GLU A 110 4.44 22.89 0.40
CA GLU A 110 4.44 24.20 -0.30
C GLU A 110 4.96 24.08 -1.76
N ASP A 111 4.16 24.65 -2.66
CA ASP A 111 4.32 25.07 -4.06
C ASP A 111 5.25 24.32 -5.03
N TYR A 112 4.62 23.40 -5.77
CA TYR A 112 5.16 22.75 -6.99
C TYR A 112 5.39 23.71 -8.17
N GLY A 113 4.95 24.98 -8.08
CA GLY A 113 4.89 25.92 -9.20
C GLY A 113 6.23 26.50 -9.66
N GLU A 114 7.23 26.61 -8.79
CA GLU A 114 8.46 27.37 -9.09
C GLU A 114 9.79 26.62 -8.87
N LEU A 115 9.76 25.34 -8.50
CA LEU A 115 10.98 24.65 -8.08
C LEU A 115 11.83 24.13 -9.25
N SER A 116 13.14 24.40 -9.16
CA SER A 116 14.18 23.93 -10.07
C SER A 116 14.37 22.40 -10.00
N ALA A 117 15.04 21.81 -11.00
CA ALA A 117 15.33 20.37 -11.02
C ALA A 117 16.22 19.92 -9.85
N GLU A 118 17.10 20.78 -9.34
CA GLU A 118 17.94 20.49 -8.16
C GLU A 118 17.14 20.53 -6.85
N ASP A 119 16.20 21.46 -6.71
CA ASP A 119 15.35 21.54 -5.51
C ASP A 119 14.37 20.37 -5.44
N ARG A 120 13.89 19.88 -6.59
CA ARG A 120 13.13 18.62 -6.69
C ARG A 120 13.93 17.42 -6.18
N LEU A 121 15.23 17.36 -6.43
CA LEU A 121 16.10 16.27 -5.96
C LEU A 121 16.36 16.34 -4.44
N LYS A 122 16.48 17.55 -3.88
CA LYS A 122 16.63 17.74 -2.42
C LYS A 122 15.36 17.35 -1.65
N LEU A 123 14.17 17.59 -2.23
CA LEU A 123 12.88 17.30 -1.61
C LEU A 123 12.55 15.79 -1.53
N ILE A 124 13.02 14.99 -2.50
CA ILE A 124 12.89 13.51 -2.48
C ILE A 124 13.66 12.90 -1.30
N GLY A 125 14.65 13.62 -0.75
CA GLY A 125 15.46 13.20 0.38
C GLY A 125 14.83 13.35 1.77
N ASN A 126 13.65 13.97 1.89
CA ASN A 126 13.14 14.49 3.16
C ASN A 126 11.93 13.74 3.77
N ASP A 127 11.52 12.58 3.23
CA ASP A 127 10.59 11.71 3.98
C ASP A 127 11.30 11.23 5.26
N SER A 128 10.69 11.52 6.41
CA SER A 128 11.16 10.97 7.68
C SER A 128 10.34 9.73 8.05
N PHE A 129 11.06 8.62 8.27
CA PHE A 129 10.50 7.36 8.69
C PHE A 129 10.77 7.14 10.17
N HIS A 130 9.75 6.72 10.90
CA HIS A 130 9.85 6.41 12.31
C HIS A 130 9.40 4.99 12.58
N ILE A 131 10.22 4.24 13.29
CA ILE A 131 9.94 2.89 13.73
C ILE A 131 10.50 2.68 15.15
N ASP A 132 9.80 1.90 15.95
CA ASP A 132 10.25 1.56 17.31
C ASP A 132 11.41 0.57 17.23
N LYS A 133 12.64 1.09 17.22
CA LYS A 133 13.86 0.29 17.17
C LYS A 133 13.99 -0.67 18.34
N ASP A 134 13.64 -0.22 19.55
CA ASP A 134 13.84 -1.02 20.76
C ASP A 134 12.93 -2.24 20.73
N PHE A 135 11.68 -2.05 20.28
CA PHE A 135 10.76 -3.15 20.03
C PHE A 135 11.30 -4.16 19.00
N LEU A 136 12.09 -3.74 18.03
CA LEU A 136 12.62 -4.65 17.00
C LEU A 136 13.86 -5.43 17.43
N THR A 137 14.48 -5.13 18.55
CA THR A 137 15.74 -5.77 18.99
C THR A 137 15.63 -7.29 19.04
N ASP A 138 16.62 -7.99 18.48
CA ASP A 138 16.73 -9.46 18.44
C ASP A 138 15.58 -10.21 17.75
N LYS A 139 14.86 -9.53 16.85
CA LYS A 139 13.78 -10.11 16.03
C LYS A 139 14.18 -10.33 14.58
N VAL A 140 13.40 -11.13 13.85
CA VAL A 140 13.50 -11.25 12.39
C VAL A 140 12.44 -10.36 11.76
N LEU A 141 12.84 -9.51 10.82
CA LEU A 141 11.95 -8.51 10.21
C LEU A 141 11.51 -8.97 8.83
N LEU A 142 10.20 -9.03 8.62
CA LEU A 142 9.57 -9.35 7.35
C LEU A 142 8.94 -8.07 6.79
N PHE A 143 9.65 -7.36 5.90
CA PHE A 143 9.07 -6.22 5.20
C PHE A 143 8.27 -6.72 4.00
N LEU A 144 7.00 -6.35 3.95
CA LEU A 144 6.06 -6.85 2.95
C LEU A 144 5.63 -5.71 2.02
N ASP A 145 5.83 -5.91 0.72
CA ASP A 145 5.33 -5.04 -0.34
C ASP A 145 4.62 -5.86 -1.43
N ASP A 146 3.90 -5.19 -2.33
CA ASP A 146 3.15 -5.91 -3.38
C ASP A 146 4.01 -6.32 -4.56
N ILE A 147 4.76 -5.40 -5.15
CA ILE A 147 5.59 -5.71 -6.33
C ILE A 147 6.94 -4.99 -6.28
N LYS A 148 8.01 -5.70 -6.65
CA LYS A 148 9.33 -5.12 -6.85
C LYS A 148 9.61 -4.93 -8.34
N ILE A 149 9.67 -3.68 -8.78
CA ILE A 149 9.98 -3.31 -10.17
C ILE A 149 11.42 -2.81 -10.31
N THR A 150 11.73 -1.68 -9.69
CA THR A 150 13.07 -1.05 -9.73
C THR A 150 13.89 -1.26 -8.46
N GLY A 151 13.27 -1.83 -7.41
CA GLY A 151 13.85 -1.90 -6.07
C GLY A 151 13.94 -0.56 -5.33
N SER A 152 13.30 0.51 -5.81
CA SER A 152 13.34 1.83 -5.15
C SER A 152 12.81 1.77 -3.71
N HIS A 153 11.73 1.01 -3.48
CA HIS A 153 11.18 0.82 -2.13
C HIS A 153 12.15 0.08 -1.22
N GLU A 154 12.76 -0.99 -1.72
CA GLU A 154 13.79 -1.76 -0.99
C GLU A 154 14.96 -0.87 -0.57
N LYS A 155 15.50 -0.06 -1.49
CA LYS A 155 16.58 0.88 -1.20
C LYS A 155 16.20 1.88 -0.10
N MET A 156 14.96 2.37 -0.10
CA MET A 156 14.44 3.28 0.92
C MET A 156 14.34 2.61 2.30
N ILE A 157 13.82 1.37 2.36
CA ILE A 157 13.76 0.59 3.60
C ILE A 157 15.17 0.29 4.14
N LEU A 158 16.10 -0.10 3.28
CA LEU A 158 17.49 -0.37 3.67
C LEU A 158 18.24 0.87 4.14
N LYS A 159 17.94 2.05 3.56
CA LYS A 159 18.43 3.32 4.07
C LYS A 159 17.95 3.57 5.51
N MET A 160 16.65 3.38 5.77
CA MET A 160 16.07 3.51 7.12
C MET A 160 16.68 2.50 8.10
N VAL A 161 16.82 1.23 7.72
CA VAL A 161 17.48 0.18 8.52
C VAL A 161 18.90 0.61 8.93
N LYS A 162 19.67 1.19 7.99
CA LYS A 162 21.02 1.71 8.25
C LYS A 162 21.01 2.91 9.18
N GLU A 163 20.11 3.87 8.96
CA GLU A 163 19.98 5.08 9.79
C GLU A 163 19.61 4.77 11.24
N TYR A 164 18.72 3.80 11.44
CA TYR A 164 18.35 3.32 12.77
C TYR A 164 19.38 2.34 13.36
N GLY A 165 20.36 1.90 12.59
CA GLY A 165 21.38 0.95 13.04
C GLY A 165 20.78 -0.40 13.43
N LEU A 166 19.74 -0.84 12.73
CA LEU A 166 19.11 -2.15 12.94
C LEU A 166 20.08 -3.25 12.52
N LYS A 167 20.19 -4.30 13.35
CA LYS A 167 21.10 -5.44 13.14
C LYS A 167 20.35 -6.76 12.89
N ASN A 168 19.05 -6.66 12.67
CA ASN A 168 18.14 -7.79 12.50
C ASN A 168 18.38 -8.53 11.20
N ASN A 169 18.10 -9.85 11.19
CA ASN A 169 17.88 -10.57 9.95
C ASN A 169 16.62 -10.02 9.27
N ILE A 170 16.75 -9.66 7.99
CA ILE A 170 15.71 -8.96 7.22
C ILE A 170 15.33 -9.78 6.00
N PHE A 171 14.02 -9.98 5.83
CA PHE A 171 13.39 -10.50 4.62
C PHE A 171 12.58 -9.39 3.96
N MET A 172 12.84 -9.19 2.67
CA MET A 172 12.01 -8.40 1.78
C MET A 172 11.08 -9.35 1.04
N LEU A 173 9.80 -9.31 1.36
CA LEU A 173 8.76 -10.18 0.81
C LEU A 173 7.93 -9.41 -0.21
N TYR A 174 7.77 -10.00 -1.39
CA TYR A 174 7.00 -9.44 -2.50
C TYR A 174 6.02 -10.47 -3.05
N PHE A 175 4.83 -10.01 -3.45
CA PHE A 175 3.92 -10.86 -4.21
C PHE A 175 4.47 -11.10 -5.63
N GLY A 176 4.99 -10.06 -6.29
CA GLY A 176 5.68 -10.18 -7.58
C GLY A 176 7.03 -9.47 -7.63
N GLU A 177 7.94 -9.93 -8.49
CA GLU A 177 9.22 -9.27 -8.77
C GLU A 177 9.52 -9.27 -10.26
N LEU A 178 9.82 -8.10 -10.82
CA LEU A 178 10.31 -7.95 -12.18
C LEU A 178 11.80 -8.35 -12.22
N ILE A 179 12.07 -9.55 -12.71
CA ILE A 179 13.44 -10.08 -12.81
C ILE A 179 14.08 -9.81 -14.17
N ASN A 180 13.27 -9.55 -15.21
CA ASN A 180 13.76 -9.23 -16.54
C ASN A 180 14.01 -7.71 -16.68
N SER A 181 15.27 -7.32 -16.63
CA SER A 181 15.73 -5.93 -16.76
C SER A 181 15.47 -5.30 -18.13
N SER A 182 15.12 -6.09 -19.15
CA SER A 182 14.76 -5.58 -20.49
C SER A 182 13.31 -5.09 -20.57
N ILE A 183 12.47 -5.44 -19.58
CA ILE A 183 11.09 -4.96 -19.51
C ILE A 183 11.08 -3.56 -18.92
N HIS A 184 10.36 -2.65 -19.57
CA HIS A 184 10.28 -1.27 -19.10
C HIS A 184 9.53 -1.16 -17.76
N PRO A 185 10.03 -0.39 -16.76
CA PRO A 185 9.39 -0.25 -15.44
C PRO A 185 7.94 0.25 -15.45
N ASN A 186 7.50 0.87 -16.55
CA ASN A 186 6.10 1.29 -16.76
C ASN A 186 5.09 0.11 -16.73
N ILE A 187 5.57 -1.13 -16.74
CA ILE A 187 4.73 -2.30 -16.50
C ILE A 187 3.97 -2.22 -15.17
N GLU A 188 4.52 -1.56 -14.15
CA GLU A 188 3.80 -1.33 -12.90
C GLU A 188 2.53 -0.50 -13.13
N ASN A 189 2.63 0.55 -13.95
CA ASN A 189 1.50 1.41 -14.28
C ASN A 189 0.46 0.66 -15.10
N PHE A 190 0.91 -0.17 -16.04
CA PHE A 190 0.03 -1.09 -16.78
C PHE A 190 -0.77 -1.99 -15.83
N LEU A 191 -0.10 -2.66 -14.88
CA LEU A 191 -0.74 -3.53 -13.89
C LEU A 191 -1.69 -2.75 -12.98
N ASN A 192 -1.24 -1.60 -12.45
CA ASN A 192 -2.01 -0.75 -11.56
C ASN A 192 -3.38 -0.37 -12.17
N TYR A 193 -3.39 0.02 -13.44
CA TYR A 193 -4.58 0.51 -14.15
C TYR A 193 -5.09 -0.50 -15.18
N HIS A 194 -4.79 -1.80 -15.06
CA HIS A 194 -5.16 -2.79 -16.08
C HIS A 194 -6.67 -2.81 -16.32
N GLN A 195 -7.46 -2.87 -15.24
CA GLN A 195 -8.91 -2.87 -15.29
C GLN A 195 -9.51 -1.48 -15.03
N ILE A 196 -8.96 -0.74 -14.06
CA ILE A 196 -9.51 0.55 -13.64
C ILE A 196 -8.96 1.66 -14.53
N LYS A 197 -9.83 2.27 -15.36
CA LYS A 197 -9.47 3.34 -16.31
C LYS A 197 -10.06 4.68 -15.90
N THR A 198 -11.23 4.66 -15.28
CA THR A 198 -11.99 5.84 -14.86
C THR A 198 -12.46 5.69 -13.41
N VAL A 199 -12.88 6.80 -12.79
CA VAL A 199 -13.47 6.80 -11.44
C VAL A 199 -14.73 5.91 -11.35
N PHE A 200 -15.46 5.75 -12.46
CA PHE A 200 -16.66 4.93 -12.52
C PHE A 200 -16.37 3.42 -12.49
N ASP A 201 -15.16 3.00 -12.87
CA ASP A 201 -14.75 1.59 -12.76
C ASP A 201 -14.58 1.13 -11.30
N LEU A 202 -14.59 2.08 -10.34
CA LEU A 202 -14.54 1.76 -8.91
C LEU A 202 -15.89 1.27 -8.36
N ASP A 203 -17.01 1.58 -9.01
CA ASP A 203 -18.35 1.26 -8.51
C ASP A 203 -18.54 -0.24 -8.22
N PRO A 204 -18.15 -1.17 -9.11
CA PRO A 204 -18.24 -2.60 -8.83
C PRO A 204 -17.42 -3.03 -7.61
N ILE A 205 -16.25 -2.42 -7.40
CA ILE A 205 -15.39 -2.74 -6.24
C ILE A 205 -16.03 -2.20 -4.96
N ILE A 206 -16.48 -0.95 -4.96
CA ILE A 206 -17.12 -0.30 -3.80
C ILE A 206 -18.38 -1.05 -3.39
N LYS A 207 -19.19 -1.48 -4.35
CA LYS A 207 -20.45 -2.19 -4.13
C LYS A 207 -20.28 -3.69 -3.86
N SER A 208 -19.05 -4.23 -3.92
CA SER A 208 -18.78 -5.66 -3.72
C SER A 208 -18.99 -6.16 -2.29
N GLY A 209 -19.13 -5.26 -1.31
CA GLY A 209 -19.16 -5.59 0.12
C GLY A 209 -17.79 -5.87 0.75
N ASN A 210 -16.73 -5.93 -0.05
CA ASN A 210 -15.35 -6.18 0.39
C ASN A 210 -14.42 -4.97 0.16
N PHE A 211 -14.99 -3.79 -0.02
CA PHE A 211 -14.21 -2.59 -0.31
C PHE A 211 -13.43 -2.09 0.91
N ARG A 212 -12.17 -1.72 0.70
CA ARG A 212 -11.30 -1.08 1.68
C ARG A 212 -10.68 0.17 1.09
N PHE A 213 -10.88 1.31 1.76
CA PHE A 213 -10.15 2.52 1.43
C PHE A 213 -8.64 2.31 1.60
N ASN A 214 -7.90 2.87 0.64
CA ASN A 214 -6.45 2.98 0.69
C ASN A 214 -6.02 4.32 0.09
N THR A 215 -4.76 4.70 0.27
CA THR A 215 -4.26 6.01 -0.15
C THR A 215 -4.42 6.26 -1.65
N ARG A 216 -4.34 5.23 -2.50
CA ARG A 216 -4.43 5.38 -3.95
C ARG A 216 -5.84 5.74 -4.37
N ILE A 217 -6.86 5.08 -3.82
CA ILE A 217 -8.26 5.34 -4.17
C ILE A 217 -8.63 6.76 -3.81
N VAL A 218 -8.28 7.22 -2.60
CA VAL A 218 -8.59 8.59 -2.16
C VAL A 218 -7.92 9.61 -3.09
N LYS A 219 -6.64 9.42 -3.43
CA LYS A 219 -5.96 10.29 -4.40
C LYS A 219 -6.59 10.23 -5.78
N TYR A 220 -6.95 9.05 -6.25
CA TYR A 220 -7.51 8.84 -7.58
C TYR A 220 -8.87 9.53 -7.72
N VAL A 221 -9.74 9.37 -6.72
CA VAL A 221 -11.05 10.04 -6.66
C VAL A 221 -10.87 11.55 -6.55
N LEU A 222 -10.01 12.06 -5.66
CA LEU A 222 -9.81 13.51 -5.52
C LEU A 222 -9.13 14.17 -6.72
N ASN A 223 -8.38 13.43 -7.53
CA ASN A 223 -7.63 13.96 -8.66
C ASN A 223 -8.35 13.78 -10.02
N CYS A 224 -9.52 13.15 -10.05
CA CYS A 224 -10.31 13.06 -11.28
C CYS A 224 -10.91 14.43 -11.66
N ASP A 225 -11.33 14.57 -12.91
CA ASP A 225 -11.95 15.81 -13.36
C ASP A 225 -13.22 16.11 -12.57
N PHE A 226 -13.54 17.39 -12.43
CA PHE A 226 -14.62 17.84 -11.55
C PHE A 226 -15.99 17.31 -11.95
N GLU A 227 -16.27 17.17 -13.25
CA GLU A 227 -17.57 16.71 -13.74
C GLU A 227 -17.76 15.23 -13.39
N SER A 228 -16.76 14.39 -13.70
CA SER A 228 -16.76 12.98 -13.30
C SER A 228 -16.83 12.82 -11.79
N PHE A 229 -16.13 13.67 -11.04
CA PHE A 229 -16.14 13.66 -9.58
C PHE A 229 -17.56 13.89 -9.02
N GLN A 230 -18.25 14.93 -9.49
CA GLN A 230 -19.60 15.24 -9.03
C GLN A 230 -20.55 14.06 -9.27
N VAL A 231 -20.58 13.55 -10.50
CA VAL A 231 -21.44 12.43 -10.89
C VAL A 231 -21.10 11.17 -10.08
N PHE A 232 -19.82 10.92 -9.82
CA PHE A 232 -19.39 9.79 -9.01
C PHE A 232 -19.87 9.91 -7.57
N ILE A 233 -19.65 11.05 -6.92
CA ILE A 233 -20.04 11.30 -5.52
C ILE A 233 -21.55 11.24 -5.32
N GLU A 234 -22.33 11.77 -6.25
CA GLU A 234 -23.81 11.71 -6.19
C GLU A 234 -24.36 10.28 -6.23
N ARG A 235 -23.60 9.31 -6.74
CA ARG A 235 -23.97 7.90 -6.81
C ARG A 235 -23.49 7.07 -5.61
N GLN A 236 -22.67 7.64 -4.73
CA GLN A 236 -22.16 6.94 -3.55
C GLN A 236 -23.08 7.09 -2.34
N SER A 237 -22.92 6.19 -1.37
CA SER A 237 -23.61 6.30 -0.09
C SER A 237 -23.01 7.43 0.76
N ASP A 238 -23.81 7.99 1.66
CA ASP A 238 -23.34 9.04 2.57
C ASP A 238 -22.17 8.57 3.44
N ALA A 239 -22.22 7.32 3.91
CA ALA A 239 -21.12 6.72 4.65
C ALA A 239 -19.80 6.67 3.84
N PHE A 240 -19.87 6.44 2.52
CA PHE A 240 -18.68 6.48 1.67
C PHE A 240 -18.16 7.92 1.54
N VAL A 241 -19.04 8.88 1.29
CA VAL A 241 -18.69 10.29 1.09
C VAL A 241 -18.06 10.90 2.36
N GLU A 242 -18.66 10.67 3.52
CA GLU A 242 -18.10 11.08 4.82
C GLU A 242 -16.75 10.43 5.07
N LYS A 243 -16.64 9.11 4.85
CA LYS A 243 -15.37 8.41 5.05
C LYS A 243 -14.27 8.90 4.12
N LEU A 244 -14.58 9.17 2.85
CA LEU A 244 -13.66 9.76 1.89
C LEU A 244 -13.18 11.14 2.37
N TYR A 245 -14.10 11.98 2.86
CA TYR A 245 -13.78 13.30 3.39
C TYR A 245 -12.85 13.21 4.62
N ASP A 246 -13.19 12.38 5.61
CA ASP A 246 -12.39 12.20 6.83
C ASP A 246 -10.99 11.67 6.53
N LEU A 247 -10.88 10.68 5.64
CA LEU A 247 -9.58 10.14 5.22
C LEU A 247 -8.74 11.21 4.53
N SER A 248 -9.37 12.03 3.69
CA SER A 248 -8.70 13.14 3.01
C SER A 248 -8.17 14.18 4.00
N LEU A 249 -8.96 14.53 5.03
CA LEU A 249 -8.53 15.44 6.08
C LEU A 249 -7.39 14.84 6.92
N GLY A 250 -7.51 13.58 7.34
CA GLY A 250 -6.48 12.90 8.15
C GLY A 250 -5.13 12.77 7.45
N ASN A 251 -5.13 12.67 6.11
CA ASN A 251 -3.90 12.72 5.29
C ASN A 251 -3.49 14.14 4.87
N SER A 252 -4.10 15.19 5.44
CA SER A 252 -3.85 16.60 5.11
C SER A 252 -4.05 16.99 3.64
N TYR A 253 -4.92 16.31 2.90
CA TYR A 253 -5.18 16.62 1.49
C TYR A 253 -5.87 17.98 1.26
N HIS A 254 -6.37 18.61 2.31
CA HIS A 254 -6.84 19.99 2.28
C HIS A 254 -5.72 21.03 2.08
N THR A 255 -4.45 20.63 2.11
CA THR A 255 -3.31 21.53 1.81
C THR A 255 -2.70 21.24 0.44
N ILE A 256 -3.41 20.55 -0.44
CA ILE A 256 -2.95 20.20 -1.79
C ILE A 256 -3.91 20.82 -2.79
N ASP A 257 -3.43 21.80 -3.55
CA ASP A 257 -4.26 22.63 -4.43
C ASP A 257 -5.04 21.83 -5.48
N SER A 258 -4.41 20.82 -6.08
CA SER A 258 -5.06 19.97 -7.07
C SER A 258 -6.26 19.21 -6.52
N TYR A 259 -6.36 19.04 -5.20
CA TYR A 259 -7.47 18.36 -4.53
C TYR A 259 -8.54 19.32 -4.00
N LEU A 260 -8.23 20.60 -3.85
CA LEU A 260 -9.11 21.57 -3.18
C LEU A 260 -10.48 21.67 -3.82
N LYS A 261 -10.56 21.67 -5.16
CA LYS A 261 -11.83 21.80 -5.88
C LYS A 261 -12.80 20.67 -5.52
N ASN A 262 -12.34 19.43 -5.65
CA ASN A 262 -13.12 18.23 -5.34
C ASN A 262 -13.39 18.09 -3.84
N LEU A 263 -12.40 18.41 -2.99
CA LEU A 263 -12.56 18.34 -1.53
C LEU A 263 -13.56 19.37 -0.99
N ASN A 264 -13.59 20.58 -1.56
CA ASN A 264 -14.58 21.61 -1.21
C ASN A 264 -15.99 21.18 -1.64
N TYR A 265 -16.13 20.48 -2.76
CA TYR A 265 -17.42 19.91 -3.14
C TYR A 265 -17.89 18.87 -2.11
N LEU A 266 -17.04 17.95 -1.63
CA LEU A 266 -17.39 17.01 -0.56
C LEU A 266 -17.86 17.73 0.71
N LYS A 267 -17.10 18.74 1.15
CA LYS A 267 -17.45 19.55 2.33
C LYS A 267 -18.84 20.17 2.21
N ASN A 268 -19.16 20.72 1.04
CA ASN A 268 -20.45 21.34 0.79
C ASN A 268 -21.58 20.31 0.65
N TYR A 269 -21.31 19.18 0.01
CA TYR A 269 -22.24 18.06 -0.14
C TYR A 269 -22.71 17.57 1.24
N ILE A 270 -21.76 17.34 2.17
CA ILE A 270 -22.03 16.91 3.54
C ILE A 270 -22.84 17.97 4.30
N LYS A 271 -22.41 19.24 4.24
CA LYS A 271 -23.13 20.34 4.92
C LYS A 271 -24.57 20.47 4.44
N ASN A 272 -24.80 20.48 3.13
CA ASN A 272 -26.12 20.70 2.54
C ASN A 272 -27.11 19.57 2.85
N LYS A 273 -26.63 18.33 3.04
CA LYS A 273 -27.48 17.22 3.49
C LYS A 273 -27.90 17.35 4.95
N ASN A 274 -27.00 17.81 5.82
CA ASN A 274 -27.32 18.02 7.24
C ASN A 274 -28.40 19.10 7.43
N TYR A 275 -28.47 20.10 6.54
CA TYR A 275 -29.55 21.11 6.55
C TYR A 275 -30.89 20.62 6.00
N LYS A 276 -30.96 19.47 5.31
CA LYS A 276 -32.22 18.88 4.82
C LYS A 276 -32.88 17.93 5.83
N LEU A 277 -32.21 17.67 6.96
CA LEU A 277 -32.68 16.78 8.03
C LEU A 277 -33.16 17.54 9.29
N ILE A 278 -33.23 18.87 9.21
CA ILE A 278 -33.81 19.78 10.22
C ILE A 278 -35.06 20.41 9.62
#